data_AF-Q9X3N2-F1
#
_entry.id   AF-Q9X3N2-F1
#
_cell.length_a   1.000
_cell.length_b   1.000
_cell.length_c   1.000
_cell.angle_alpha   90.00
_cell.angle_beta   90.00
_cell.angle_gamma   90.00
#
_symmetry.space_group_name_H-M   'P 1'
#
loop_
_entity.id
_entity.type
_entity.pdbx_description
1 polymer ?
#
loop_
_entity_poly.entity_id
_entity_poly.type
_entity_poly.pdbx_seq_one_letter_code
_entity_poly.pdbx_strand_id
1 'polypeptide(L)'
;MNIHTLLSKQWTRAAIPAETLLLSLLILLSPNAVFWVLALLTATARPIVNLDYLPAALLIALPWRFVKIAGVLAFWLAVLFDGLMMVIQLFPFMDLIGAINLVPFILTAPAPYQIMTGLLLLYMLAMPFVLQKAAAKTDFRHIAVCAAVVAAAGYFTGHLSYYDRGRIANIFGANNFYYAKSQAMLYTVSQMPNLLPPAWSIRSSSPWAINTCRHASERGEISKNPLYRRRILGA
;
A
#
# COMPACT_ATOMS: atom_id res chain seq x y z
N MET A 1 -7.50 -43.94 -38.25
CA MET A 1 -7.67 -42.58 -37.69
C MET A 1 -6.31 -41.90 -37.79
N ASN A 2 -6.18 -40.84 -38.60
CA ASN A 2 -4.89 -40.34 -39.10
C ASN A 2 -4.25 -39.35 -38.11
N ILE A 3 -3.04 -39.62 -37.62
CA ILE A 3 -2.36 -38.80 -36.58
C ILE A 3 -2.02 -37.38 -37.10
N HIS A 4 -1.84 -37.23 -38.42
CA HIS A 4 -1.54 -35.95 -39.05
C HIS A 4 -2.67 -34.92 -38.97
N THR A 5 -3.95 -35.33 -38.88
CA THR A 5 -5.06 -34.38 -38.73
C THR A 5 -5.15 -33.81 -37.31
N LEU A 6 -4.68 -34.54 -36.29
CA LEU A 6 -4.62 -34.07 -34.90
C LEU A 6 -3.54 -32.99 -34.68
N LEU A 7 -2.45 -33.03 -35.45
CA LEU A 7 -1.32 -32.09 -35.32
C LEU A 7 -1.51 -30.79 -36.12
N SER A 8 -2.46 -30.75 -37.05
CA SER A 8 -2.75 -29.56 -37.87
C SER A 8 -3.66 -28.53 -37.19
N LYS A 9 -4.04 -28.73 -35.93
CA LYS A 9 -4.83 -27.75 -35.16
C LYS A 9 -3.94 -26.55 -34.84
N GLN A 10 -3.80 -25.67 -35.83
CA GLN A 10 -3.12 -24.40 -35.76
C GLN A 10 -3.66 -23.65 -34.53
N TRP A 11 -2.81 -23.52 -33.53
CA TRP A 11 -3.02 -22.63 -32.39
C TRP A 11 -2.86 -21.20 -32.90
N THR A 12 -3.84 -20.71 -33.65
CA THR A 12 -4.00 -19.27 -33.85
C THR A 12 -4.38 -18.69 -32.49
N ARG A 13 -3.39 -18.28 -31.70
CA ARG A 13 -3.64 -17.42 -30.53
C ARG A 13 -4.38 -16.20 -31.06
N ALA A 14 -5.68 -16.12 -30.78
CA ALA A 14 -6.44 -14.91 -31.08
C ALA A 14 -5.68 -13.72 -30.47
N ALA A 15 -5.34 -12.75 -31.31
CA ALA A 15 -4.65 -11.55 -30.85
C ALA A 15 -5.50 -10.90 -29.75
N ILE A 16 -4.90 -10.64 -28.59
CA ILE A 16 -5.60 -10.01 -27.48
C ILE A 16 -5.87 -8.56 -27.90
N PRO A 17 -7.14 -8.12 -27.97
CA PRO A 17 -7.45 -6.75 -28.35
C PRO A 17 -6.92 -5.77 -27.28
N ALA A 18 -6.25 -4.70 -27.73
CA ALA A 18 -5.63 -3.71 -26.85
C ALA A 18 -6.64 -3.04 -25.89
N GLU A 19 -7.89 -2.88 -26.32
CA GLU A 19 -8.98 -2.35 -25.52
C GLU A 19 -9.25 -3.19 -24.26
N THR A 20 -9.20 -4.52 -24.38
CA THR A 20 -9.40 -5.44 -23.26
C THR A 20 -8.23 -5.40 -22.27
N LEU A 21 -7.00 -5.22 -22.76
CA LEU A 21 -5.83 -5.02 -21.91
C LEU A 21 -5.90 -3.68 -21.17
N LEU A 22 -6.28 -2.61 -21.86
CA LEU A 22 -6.46 -1.29 -21.24
C LEU A 22 -7.54 -1.35 -20.15
N LEU A 23 -8.69 -1.96 -20.44
CA LEU A 23 -9.75 -2.14 -19.44
C LEU A 23 -9.26 -2.95 -18.24
N SER A 24 -8.48 -4.01 -18.47
CA SER A 24 -7.91 -4.83 -17.41
C SER A 24 -6.95 -4.03 -16.52
N LEU A 25 -6.10 -3.18 -17.11
CA LEU A 25 -5.24 -2.25 -16.37
C LEU A 25 -6.07 -1.23 -15.57
N LEU A 26 -7.11 -0.66 -16.16
CA LEU A 26 -8.00 0.27 -15.46
C LEU A 26 -8.71 -0.39 -14.27
N ILE A 27 -9.14 -1.64 -14.39
CA ILE A 27 -9.73 -2.39 -13.27
C ILE A 27 -8.74 -2.51 -12.10
N LEU A 28 -7.46 -2.80 -12.39
CA LEU A 28 -6.44 -2.95 -11.36
C LEU A 28 -6.01 -1.63 -10.72
N LEU A 29 -5.94 -0.56 -11.51
CA LEU A 29 -5.39 0.71 -11.08
C LEU A 29 -6.45 1.68 -10.54
N SER A 30 -7.70 1.59 -11.01
CA SER A 30 -8.78 2.50 -10.60
C SER A 30 -9.01 2.58 -9.08
N PRO A 31 -8.82 1.52 -8.26
CA PRO A 31 -8.91 1.64 -6.81
C PRO A 31 -7.94 2.64 -6.17
N ASN A 32 -6.85 2.98 -6.87
CA ASN A 32 -5.85 3.91 -6.35
C ASN A 32 -6.28 5.37 -6.47
N ALA A 33 -7.22 5.70 -7.36
CA ALA A 33 -7.50 7.08 -7.75
C ALA A 33 -8.06 7.93 -6.60
N VAL A 34 -8.95 7.37 -5.77
CA VAL A 34 -9.57 8.12 -4.67
C VAL A 34 -8.54 8.53 -3.63
N PHE A 35 -7.67 7.61 -3.21
CA PHE A 35 -6.63 7.92 -2.23
C PHE A 35 -5.55 8.86 -2.75
N TRP A 36 -5.36 8.95 -4.06
CA TRP A 36 -4.55 10.00 -4.67
C TRP A 36 -5.14 11.40 -4.45
N VAL A 37 -6.45 11.55 -4.70
CA VAL A 37 -7.15 12.81 -4.45
C VAL A 37 -7.10 13.16 -2.97
N LEU A 38 -7.38 12.20 -2.09
CA LEU A 38 -7.33 12.41 -0.65
C LEU A 38 -5.92 12.80 -0.20
N ALA A 39 -4.88 12.12 -0.69
CA ALA A 39 -3.50 12.42 -0.34
C ALA A 39 -3.06 13.82 -0.77
N LEU A 40 -3.53 14.31 -1.91
CA LEU A 40 -3.28 15.69 -2.37
C LEU A 40 -3.98 16.70 -1.46
N LEU A 41 -5.24 16.45 -1.09
CA LEU A 41 -6.02 17.35 -0.22
C LEU A 41 -5.46 17.44 1.20
N THR A 42 -4.89 16.35 1.72
CA THR A 42 -4.31 16.29 3.07
C THR A 42 -2.80 16.51 3.09
N ALA A 43 -2.18 16.73 1.94
CA ALA A 43 -0.73 16.82 1.77
C ALA A 43 0.03 15.64 2.44
N THR A 44 -0.53 14.43 2.33
CA THR A 44 0.10 13.20 2.83
C THR A 44 0.82 12.45 1.70
N ALA A 45 1.82 11.65 2.05
CA ALA A 45 2.56 10.81 1.12
C ALA A 45 1.88 9.46 0.91
N ARG A 46 1.80 9.03 -0.36
CA ARG A 46 1.21 7.75 -0.75
C ARG A 46 2.00 7.13 -1.91
N PRO A 47 2.15 5.79 -1.96
CA PRO A 47 2.66 5.14 -3.14
C PRO A 47 1.79 5.42 -4.37
N ILE A 48 2.38 5.48 -5.57
CA ILE A 48 1.60 5.70 -6.80
C ILE A 48 0.61 4.56 -7.00
N VAL A 49 1.09 3.34 -6.83
CA VAL A 49 0.27 2.13 -6.84
C VAL A 49 0.33 1.47 -5.47
N ASN A 50 -0.79 1.46 -4.75
CA ASN A 50 -0.97 0.60 -3.61
C ASN A 50 -1.23 -0.83 -4.10
N LEU A 51 -0.30 -1.73 -3.81
CA LEU A 51 -0.33 -3.11 -4.25
C LEU A 51 -1.40 -3.94 -3.53
N ASP A 52 -1.92 -3.47 -2.39
CA ASP A 52 -2.95 -4.18 -1.62
C ASP A 52 -4.28 -4.33 -2.38
N TYR A 53 -4.53 -3.47 -3.38
CA TYR A 53 -5.71 -3.56 -4.23
C TYR A 53 -5.64 -4.64 -5.31
N LEU A 54 -4.44 -5.08 -5.71
CA LEU A 54 -4.26 -6.12 -6.73
C LEU A 54 -4.95 -7.44 -6.36
N PRO A 55 -4.71 -8.06 -5.18
CA PRO A 55 -5.38 -9.29 -4.82
C PRO A 55 -6.90 -9.10 -4.72
N ALA A 56 -7.37 -7.95 -4.23
CA ALA A 56 -8.80 -7.66 -4.16
C ALA A 56 -9.47 -7.62 -5.54
N ALA A 57 -8.85 -6.90 -6.50
CA ALA A 57 -9.34 -6.82 -7.87
C ALA A 57 -9.35 -8.20 -8.58
N LEU A 58 -8.31 -9.02 -8.36
CA LEU A 58 -8.25 -10.39 -8.89
C LEU A 58 -9.37 -11.28 -8.34
N LEU A 59 -9.61 -11.22 -7.02
CA LEU A 59 -10.67 -12.00 -6.38
C LEU A 59 -12.07 -11.57 -6.86
N ILE A 60 -12.29 -10.26 -7.04
CA ILE A 60 -13.56 -9.72 -7.57
C ILE A 60 -13.81 -10.17 -9.02
N ALA A 61 -12.75 -10.31 -9.82
CA ALA A 61 -12.84 -10.73 -11.21
C ALA A 61 -13.18 -12.22 -11.40
N LEU A 62 -13.01 -13.06 -10.37
CA LEU A 62 -13.35 -14.48 -10.44
C LEU A 62 -14.86 -14.70 -10.47
N PRO A 63 -15.35 -15.77 -11.13
CA PRO A 63 -16.79 -16.00 -11.31
C PRO A 63 -17.50 -16.48 -10.03
N TRP A 64 -16.77 -17.04 -9.06
CA TRP A 64 -17.35 -17.67 -7.87
C TRP A 64 -17.85 -16.65 -6.83
N ARG A 65 -19.12 -16.78 -6.42
CA ARG A 65 -19.77 -15.84 -5.48
C ARG A 65 -19.01 -15.65 -4.17
N PHE A 66 -18.55 -16.74 -3.55
CA PHE A 66 -17.79 -16.66 -2.29
C PHE A 66 -16.43 -15.97 -2.46
N VAL A 67 -15.77 -16.19 -3.59
CA VAL A 67 -14.49 -15.55 -3.91
C VAL A 67 -14.68 -14.06 -4.16
N LYS A 68 -15.79 -13.66 -4.81
CA LYS A 68 -16.14 -12.25 -4.96
C LYS A 68 -16.34 -11.57 -3.60
N ILE A 69 -17.05 -12.22 -2.67
CA ILE A 69 -17.24 -11.70 -1.30
C ILE A 69 -15.87 -11.52 -0.62
N ALA A 70 -14.99 -12.53 -0.70
CA ALA A 70 -13.63 -12.41 -0.18
C ALA A 70 -12.86 -11.26 -0.83
N GLY A 71 -13.03 -11.02 -2.14
CA GLY A 71 -12.46 -9.89 -2.85
C GLY A 71 -12.97 -8.53 -2.37
N VAL A 72 -14.28 -8.41 -2.08
CA VAL A 72 -14.85 -7.19 -1.48
C VAL A 72 -14.28 -6.96 -0.07
N LEU A 73 -14.17 -8.00 0.74
CA LEU A 73 -13.57 -7.90 2.07
C LEU A 73 -12.10 -7.51 2.00
N ALA A 74 -11.33 -8.10 1.09
CA ALA A 74 -9.94 -7.73 0.84
C ALA A 74 -9.81 -6.28 0.37
N PHE A 75 -10.73 -5.81 -0.48
CA PHE A 75 -10.79 -4.42 -0.91
C PHE A 75 -11.04 -3.48 0.29
N TRP A 76 -12.03 -3.78 1.14
CA TRP A 76 -12.28 -2.98 2.34
C TRP A 76 -11.09 -2.95 3.29
N LEU A 77 -10.40 -4.09 3.46
CA LEU A 77 -9.19 -4.16 4.27
C LEU A 77 -8.06 -3.31 3.67
N ALA A 78 -7.87 -3.34 2.36
CA ALA A 78 -6.89 -2.50 1.67
C ALA A 78 -7.20 -1.00 1.84
N VAL A 79 -8.47 -0.62 1.69
CA VAL A 79 -8.96 0.76 1.95
C VAL A 79 -8.70 1.16 3.40
N LEU A 80 -8.95 0.26 4.35
CA LEU A 80 -8.70 0.51 5.77
C LEU A 80 -7.22 0.85 6.02
N PHE A 81 -6.29 0.05 5.49
CA PHE A 81 -4.86 0.33 5.67
C PHE A 81 -4.38 1.61 4.98
N ASP A 82 -4.90 1.93 3.79
CA ASP A 82 -4.58 3.19 3.10
C ASP A 82 -5.09 4.39 3.93
N GLY A 83 -6.30 4.29 4.51
CA GLY A 83 -6.86 5.28 5.43
C GLY A 83 -6.06 5.41 6.74
N LEU A 84 -5.72 4.30 7.38
CA LEU A 84 -4.90 4.28 8.59
C LEU A 84 -3.52 4.90 8.36
N MET A 85 -2.92 4.65 7.19
CA MET A 85 -1.64 5.28 6.81
C MET A 85 -1.76 6.79 6.65
N MET A 86 -2.88 7.30 6.13
CA MET A 86 -3.13 8.74 6.11
C MET A 86 -3.31 9.31 7.52
N VAL A 87 -4.04 8.61 8.39
CA VAL A 87 -4.25 9.03 9.78
C VAL A 87 -2.93 9.14 10.54
N ILE A 88 -2.02 8.17 10.43
CA ILE A 88 -0.70 8.25 11.07
C ILE A 88 0.11 9.43 10.52
N GLN A 89 0.03 9.72 9.24
CA GLN A 89 0.75 10.86 8.66
C GLN A 89 0.18 12.22 9.09
N LEU A 90 -1.10 12.29 9.45
CA LEU A 90 -1.69 13.49 10.03
C LEU A 90 -1.45 13.57 11.55
N PHE A 91 -1.48 12.42 12.23
CA PHE A 91 -1.33 12.27 13.67
C PHE A 91 -0.28 11.18 13.98
N PRO A 92 1.03 11.51 13.97
CA PRO A 92 2.11 10.53 14.05
C PRO A 92 2.18 9.73 15.34
N PHE A 93 1.51 10.19 16.40
CA PHE A 93 1.44 9.51 17.70
C PHE A 93 0.19 8.64 17.85
N MET A 94 -0.64 8.55 16.82
CA MET A 94 -1.90 7.81 16.85
C MET A 94 -1.68 6.34 16.52
N ASP A 95 -2.06 5.48 17.45
CA ASP A 95 -2.16 4.05 17.22
C ASP A 95 -3.56 3.66 16.70
N LEU A 96 -3.76 2.37 16.40
CA LEU A 96 -5.05 1.87 15.92
C LEU A 96 -6.19 2.18 16.90
N ILE A 97 -5.93 2.05 18.21
CA ILE A 97 -6.92 2.30 19.26
C ILE A 97 -7.30 3.77 19.29
N GLY A 98 -6.32 4.67 19.22
CA GLY A 98 -6.53 6.11 19.09
C GLY A 98 -7.36 6.47 17.85
N ALA A 99 -7.09 5.84 16.71
CA ALA A 99 -7.89 6.03 15.49
C ALA A 99 -9.35 5.57 15.66
N ILE A 100 -9.58 4.43 16.33
CA ILE A 100 -10.94 3.96 16.65
C ILE A 100 -11.65 4.95 17.57
N ASN A 101 -10.95 5.52 18.56
CA ASN A 101 -11.51 6.50 19.48
C ASN A 101 -11.87 7.84 18.80
N LEU A 102 -11.40 8.10 17.57
CA LEU A 102 -11.80 9.26 16.78
C LEU A 102 -13.12 9.08 16.02
N VAL A 103 -13.56 7.84 15.79
CA VAL A 103 -14.81 7.55 15.07
C VAL A 103 -16.02 8.35 15.58
N PRO A 104 -16.29 8.47 16.90
CA PRO A 104 -17.43 9.25 17.37
C PRO A 104 -17.32 10.75 17.07
N PHE A 105 -16.10 11.27 16.86
CA PHE A 105 -15.85 12.67 16.55
C PHE A 105 -15.98 13.00 15.06
N ILE A 106 -16.17 12.01 14.19
CA ILE A 106 -16.32 12.24 12.74
C ILE A 106 -17.48 13.20 12.46
N LEU A 107 -18.60 13.07 13.17
CA LEU A 107 -19.79 13.89 12.97
C LEU A 107 -19.65 15.32 13.53
N THR A 108 -18.69 15.55 14.42
CA THR A 108 -18.41 16.87 15.01
C THR A 108 -17.14 17.50 14.43
N ALA A 109 -16.43 16.78 13.56
CA ALA A 109 -15.23 17.26 12.89
C ALA A 109 -15.55 18.43 11.94
N PRO A 110 -14.57 19.27 11.60
CA PRO A 110 -14.75 20.31 10.57
C PRO A 110 -15.29 19.73 9.25
N ALA A 111 -16.16 20.49 8.58
CA ALA A 111 -16.82 20.11 7.33
C ALA A 111 -15.93 19.39 6.28
N PRO A 112 -14.68 19.80 5.99
CA PRO A 112 -13.85 19.07 5.03
C PRO A 112 -13.60 17.61 5.43
N TYR A 113 -13.39 17.32 6.71
CA TYR A 113 -13.19 15.95 7.18
C TYR A 113 -14.47 15.12 7.06
N GLN A 114 -15.63 15.70 7.36
CA GLN A 114 -16.93 15.04 7.19
C GLN A 114 -17.18 14.64 5.73
N ILE A 115 -16.94 15.58 4.80
CA ILE A 115 -17.08 15.36 3.36
C ILE A 115 -16.12 14.26 2.89
N MET A 116 -14.86 14.31 3.31
CA MET A 116 -13.86 13.29 2.96
C MET A 116 -14.25 11.90 3.48
N THR A 117 -14.73 11.80 4.72
CA THR A 117 -15.23 10.53 5.25
C THR A 117 -16.45 10.04 4.48
N GLY A 118 -17.40 10.92 4.15
CA GLY A 118 -18.56 10.59 3.32
C GLY A 118 -18.17 10.05 1.93
N LEU A 119 -17.22 10.72 1.26
CA LEU A 119 -16.68 10.27 -0.02
C LEU A 119 -15.97 8.91 0.09
N LEU A 120 -15.22 8.70 1.17
CA LEU A 120 -14.56 7.42 1.43
C LEU A 120 -15.57 6.28 1.64
N LEU A 121 -16.64 6.51 2.40
CA LEU A 121 -17.71 5.54 2.61
C LEU A 121 -18.45 5.24 1.29
N LEU A 122 -18.78 6.27 0.52
CA LEU A 122 -19.39 6.10 -0.80
C LEU A 122 -18.48 5.29 -1.72
N TYR A 123 -17.17 5.57 -1.70
CA TYR A 123 -16.18 4.81 -2.45
C TYR A 123 -16.10 3.34 -2.01
N MET A 124 -16.09 3.06 -0.70
CA MET A 124 -16.09 1.70 -0.16
C MET A 124 -17.31 0.89 -0.59
N LEU A 125 -18.47 1.53 -0.72
CA LEU A 125 -19.71 0.91 -1.17
C LEU A 125 -19.75 0.77 -2.69
N ALA A 126 -19.49 1.83 -3.45
CA ALA A 126 -19.69 1.88 -4.89
C ALA A 126 -18.61 1.13 -5.68
N MET A 127 -17.34 1.24 -5.26
CA MET A 127 -16.22 0.74 -6.06
C MET A 127 -16.24 -0.78 -6.31
N PRO A 128 -16.59 -1.64 -5.33
CA PRO A 128 -16.76 -3.07 -5.60
C PRO A 128 -17.77 -3.37 -6.71
N PHE A 129 -18.87 -2.62 -6.82
CA PHE A 129 -19.85 -2.79 -7.89
C PHE A 129 -19.31 -2.32 -9.24
N VAL A 130 -18.57 -1.21 -9.26
CA VAL A 130 -17.89 -0.71 -10.46
C VAL A 130 -16.90 -1.75 -10.97
N LEU A 131 -16.05 -2.30 -10.09
CA LEU A 131 -15.09 -3.35 -10.43
C LEU A 131 -15.77 -4.61 -10.95
N GLN A 132 -16.86 -5.07 -10.32
CA GLN A 132 -17.61 -6.23 -10.80
C GLN A 132 -18.21 -6.02 -12.19
N LYS A 133 -18.82 -4.85 -12.43
CA LYS A 133 -19.43 -4.51 -13.72
C LYS A 133 -18.37 -4.36 -14.82
N ALA A 134 -17.21 -3.79 -14.49
CA ALA A 134 -16.08 -3.67 -15.42
C ALA A 134 -15.45 -5.05 -15.71
N ALA A 135 -15.25 -5.87 -14.68
CA ALA A 135 -14.69 -7.22 -14.82
C ALA A 135 -15.56 -8.13 -15.69
N ALA A 136 -16.89 -7.95 -15.69
CA ALA A 136 -17.80 -8.71 -16.56
C ALA A 136 -17.60 -8.44 -18.07
N LYS A 137 -16.90 -7.36 -18.44
CA LYS A 137 -16.60 -7.01 -19.84
C LYS A 137 -15.24 -7.53 -20.32
N THR A 138 -14.50 -8.23 -19.47
CA THR A 138 -13.18 -8.79 -19.77
C THR A 138 -13.06 -10.22 -19.25
N ASP A 139 -12.04 -10.94 -19.70
CA ASP A 139 -11.70 -12.26 -19.17
C ASP A 139 -10.73 -12.09 -18.00
N PHE A 140 -10.93 -12.89 -16.95
CA PHE A 140 -10.01 -13.02 -15.82
C PHE A 140 -8.55 -13.22 -16.27
N ARG A 141 -8.30 -13.94 -17.36
CA ARG A 141 -6.94 -14.16 -17.89
C ARG A 141 -6.23 -12.85 -18.22
N HIS A 142 -6.93 -11.89 -18.83
CA HIS A 142 -6.34 -10.60 -19.17
C HIS A 142 -6.02 -9.78 -17.91
N ILE A 143 -6.93 -9.80 -16.93
CA ILE A 143 -6.71 -9.16 -15.62
C ILE A 143 -5.53 -9.80 -14.91
N ALA A 144 -5.43 -11.13 -14.88
CA ALA A 144 -4.34 -11.86 -14.24
C ALA A 144 -2.97 -11.55 -14.88
N VAL A 145 -2.90 -11.51 -16.21
CA VAL A 145 -1.67 -11.13 -16.93
C VAL A 145 -1.29 -9.69 -16.61
N CYS A 146 -2.24 -8.75 -16.65
CA CYS A 146 -1.97 -7.36 -16.29
C CYS A 146 -1.53 -7.23 -14.82
N ALA A 147 -2.16 -7.97 -13.90
CA ALA A 147 -1.80 -7.98 -12.49
C ALA A 147 -0.39 -8.52 -12.26
N ALA A 148 0.01 -9.57 -12.98
CA ALA A 148 1.37 -10.10 -12.92
C ALA A 148 2.39 -9.05 -13.40
N VAL A 149 2.09 -8.32 -14.49
CA VAL A 149 2.95 -7.23 -14.97
C VAL A 149 3.05 -6.10 -13.95
N VAL A 150 1.93 -5.65 -13.39
CA VAL A 150 1.92 -4.58 -12.36
C VAL A 150 2.63 -5.05 -11.08
N ALA A 151 2.44 -6.29 -10.66
CA ALA A 151 3.14 -6.85 -9.50
C ALA A 151 4.64 -6.97 -9.74
N ALA A 152 5.07 -7.43 -10.93
CA ALA A 152 6.48 -7.50 -11.29
C ALA A 152 7.11 -6.10 -11.33
N ALA A 153 6.45 -5.14 -12.00
CA ALA A 153 6.87 -3.74 -12.00
C ALA A 153 6.96 -3.19 -10.57
N GLY A 154 5.98 -3.51 -9.72
CA GLY A 154 5.96 -3.08 -8.32
C GLY A 154 7.05 -3.71 -7.47
N TYR A 155 7.41 -4.97 -7.72
CA TYR A 155 8.53 -5.64 -7.08
C TYR A 155 9.86 -4.95 -7.40
N PHE A 156 10.11 -4.66 -8.68
CA PHE A 156 11.35 -4.00 -9.11
C PHE A 156 11.40 -2.51 -8.73
N THR A 157 10.27 -1.81 -8.69
CA THR A 157 10.24 -0.36 -8.44
C THR A 157 9.89 0.00 -7.00
N GLY A 158 9.45 -0.94 -6.17
CA GLY A 158 8.91 -0.64 -4.83
C GLY A 158 9.92 -0.22 -3.77
N HIS A 159 11.21 -0.20 -4.12
CA HIS A 159 12.26 0.41 -3.29
C HIS A 159 12.56 1.86 -3.72
N LEU A 160 12.14 2.26 -4.92
CA LEU A 160 12.39 3.59 -5.48
C LEU A 160 11.36 4.60 -4.95
N SER A 161 11.86 5.76 -4.53
CA SER A 161 11.05 6.92 -4.18
C SER A 161 10.98 7.87 -5.38
N TYR A 162 9.80 8.38 -5.71
CA TYR A 162 9.63 9.38 -6.78
C TYR A 162 9.79 10.82 -6.26
N TYR A 163 9.89 10.99 -4.94
CA TYR A 163 10.04 12.28 -4.29
C TYR A 163 11.21 12.23 -3.29
N ASP A 164 12.06 13.24 -3.30
CA ASP A 164 13.30 13.26 -2.51
C ASP A 164 13.15 14.11 -1.24
N ARG A 165 13.66 13.58 -0.11
CA ARG A 165 13.35 14.05 1.26
C ARG A 165 13.91 15.43 1.61
N GLY A 166 14.79 15.99 0.79
CA GLY A 166 15.64 17.12 1.16
C GLY A 166 15.09 18.52 0.90
N ARG A 167 13.92 18.68 0.25
CA ARG A 167 13.50 19.99 -0.31
C ARG A 167 12.25 20.64 0.28
N ILE A 168 11.39 19.92 1.01
CA ILE A 168 10.15 20.51 1.58
C ILE A 168 9.94 20.01 3.00
N ALA A 169 9.49 20.90 3.88
CA ALA A 169 8.98 20.58 5.21
C ALA A 169 7.74 19.68 5.07
N ASN A 170 7.95 18.37 5.00
CA ASN A 170 6.87 17.40 4.96
C ASN A 170 6.08 17.47 6.27
N ILE A 171 4.75 17.34 6.16
CA ILE A 171 3.89 17.07 7.30
C ILE A 171 4.40 15.79 7.98
N PHE A 172 4.38 15.77 9.32
CA PHE A 172 5.01 14.73 10.14
C PHE A 172 4.76 13.31 9.62
N GLY A 173 5.81 12.51 9.41
CA GLY A 173 5.66 11.11 8.99
C GLY A 173 5.26 10.87 7.52
N ALA A 174 5.00 11.91 6.71
CA ALA A 174 4.70 11.76 5.28
C ALA A 174 5.95 11.43 4.45
N ASN A 175 6.32 10.15 4.38
CA ASN A 175 7.53 9.68 3.70
C ASN A 175 7.29 8.54 2.69
N ASN A 176 6.04 8.18 2.42
CA ASN A 176 5.65 7.04 1.59
C ASN A 176 5.59 7.34 0.08
N PHE A 177 6.54 8.12 -0.46
CA PHE A 177 6.58 8.51 -1.87
C PHE A 177 7.12 7.42 -2.80
N TYR A 178 6.61 6.19 -2.70
CA TYR A 178 7.06 5.04 -3.49
C TYR A 178 6.34 4.92 -4.83
N TYR A 179 6.99 4.38 -5.87
CA TYR A 179 6.28 4.08 -7.12
C TYR A 179 5.20 3.01 -6.92
N ALA A 180 5.52 1.92 -6.21
CA ALA A 180 4.56 0.88 -5.89
C ALA A 180 4.89 0.22 -4.56
N LYS A 181 3.94 0.14 -3.64
CA LYS A 181 4.16 -0.49 -2.33
C LYS A 181 2.85 -0.96 -1.73
N SER A 182 2.90 -1.94 -0.84
CA SER A 182 1.79 -2.29 0.05
C SER A 182 1.69 -1.26 1.17
N GLN A 183 0.50 -0.71 1.39
CA GLN A 183 0.22 0.21 2.50
C GLN A 183 0.05 -0.54 3.81
N ALA A 184 -0.50 -1.75 3.80
CA ALA A 184 -0.55 -2.62 4.97
C ALA A 184 0.87 -2.92 5.51
N MET A 185 1.82 -3.18 4.61
CA MET A 185 3.23 -3.37 4.98
C MET A 185 3.82 -2.09 5.58
N LEU A 186 3.61 -0.93 4.94
CA LEU A 186 4.10 0.35 5.45
C LEU A 186 3.52 0.68 6.83
N TYR A 187 2.23 0.41 7.05
CA TYR A 187 1.56 0.58 8.33
C TYR A 187 2.22 -0.25 9.43
N THR A 188 2.50 -1.53 9.14
CA THR A 188 3.14 -2.43 10.09
C THR A 188 4.54 -1.93 10.48
N VAL A 189 5.31 -1.47 9.50
CA VAL A 189 6.65 -0.88 9.72
C VAL A 189 6.57 0.41 10.53
N SER A 190 5.56 1.26 10.27
CA SER A 190 5.34 2.50 11.02
C SER A 190 4.93 2.27 12.47
N GLN A 191 4.20 1.18 12.76
CA GLN A 191 3.76 0.81 14.11
C GLN A 191 4.83 0.08 14.94
N MET A 192 5.86 -0.51 14.30
CA MET A 192 6.88 -1.34 14.96
C MET A 192 8.30 -0.75 14.89
N PRO A 193 8.61 0.38 15.55
CA PRO A 193 9.96 0.94 15.51
C PRO A 193 11.05 0.09 16.22
N ASN A 194 10.70 -0.89 17.06
CA ASN A 194 11.64 -1.51 18.02
C ASN A 194 11.84 -3.05 17.96
N LEU A 195 11.30 -3.78 16.98
CA LEU A 195 11.35 -5.26 16.98
C LEU A 195 12.38 -5.91 16.05
N LEU A 196 13.19 -5.15 15.30
CA LEU A 196 14.27 -5.69 14.48
C LEU A 196 15.60 -4.98 14.81
N PRO A 197 16.69 -5.70 15.16
CA PRO A 197 18.02 -5.11 15.11
C PRO A 197 18.32 -4.63 13.67
N PRO A 198 19.15 -3.59 13.51
CA PRO A 198 19.29 -2.84 12.27
C PRO A 198 20.11 -3.63 11.25
N ALA A 199 19.48 -4.57 10.54
CA ALA A 199 20.12 -5.19 9.38
C ALA A 199 19.62 -4.57 8.05
N TRP A 200 18.47 -3.87 8.05
CA TRP A 200 17.90 -3.27 6.83
C TRP A 200 17.25 -1.90 7.02
N SER A 201 17.47 -1.21 8.15
CA SER A 201 17.01 0.16 8.28
C SER A 201 17.88 1.07 7.39
N ILE A 202 17.33 1.43 6.23
CA ILE A 202 17.69 2.66 5.54
C ILE A 202 17.64 3.75 6.61
N ARG A 203 18.80 4.34 6.90
CA ARG A 203 19.06 5.41 7.85
C ARG A 203 17.82 6.31 7.97
N SER A 204 17.01 6.08 9.01
CA SER A 204 15.89 6.95 9.33
C SER A 204 16.49 8.20 9.92
N SER A 205 16.66 9.23 9.09
CA SER A 205 17.03 10.57 9.51
C SER A 205 15.85 11.26 10.19
N SER A 206 15.25 10.62 11.21
CA SER A 206 14.37 11.33 12.12
C SER A 206 15.28 12.19 13.01
N PRO A 207 15.09 13.53 13.07
CA PRO A 207 15.88 14.40 13.93
C PRO A 207 15.79 13.99 15.42
N TRP A 208 14.70 13.30 15.78
CA TRP A 208 14.43 12.81 17.13
C TRP A 208 15.27 11.60 17.53
N ALA A 209 15.64 10.72 16.59
CA ALA A 209 16.50 9.57 16.88
C ALA A 209 17.98 9.99 17.11
N ILE A 210 18.39 11.11 16.51
CA ILE A 210 19.75 11.64 16.64
C ILE A 210 19.94 12.28 18.03
N ASN A 211 18.91 12.95 18.56
CA ASN A 211 18.99 13.63 19.86
C ASN A 211 18.94 12.67 21.05
N THR A 212 18.21 11.55 20.98
CA THR A 212 18.20 10.55 22.05
C THR A 212 19.53 9.78 22.14
N CYS A 213 20.18 9.49 21.01
CA CYS A 213 21.51 8.87 21.03
C CYS A 213 22.61 9.83 21.51
N ARG A 214 22.53 11.13 21.17
CA ARG A 214 23.50 12.13 21.65
C ARG A 214 23.41 12.32 23.18
N HIS A 215 22.20 12.39 23.73
CA HIS A 215 22.02 12.50 25.18
C HIS A 215 22.31 11.22 25.98
N ALA A 216 22.24 10.03 25.36
CA ALA A 216 22.67 8.78 26.01
C ALA A 216 24.20 8.63 26.01
N SER A 217 24.87 9.11 24.96
CA SER A 217 26.34 9.15 24.89
C SER A 217 26.93 10.16 25.88
N GLU A 218 26.26 11.29 26.12
CA GLU A 218 26.69 12.30 27.10
C GLU A 218 26.49 11.87 28.55
N ARG A 219 25.60 10.89 28.82
CA ARG A 219 25.29 10.39 30.17
C ARG A 219 26.05 9.13 30.60
N GLY A 220 26.97 8.61 29.79
CA GLY A 220 27.88 7.53 30.21
C GLY A 220 27.23 6.19 30.54
N GLU A 221 25.95 5.98 30.19
CA GLU A 221 25.19 4.78 30.60
C GLU A 221 25.47 3.53 29.74
N ILE A 222 26.31 3.63 28.70
CA ILE A 222 26.66 2.50 27.80
C ILE A 222 27.68 1.54 28.45
N SER A 223 28.21 1.85 29.63
CA SER A 223 29.29 1.08 30.27
C SER A 223 28.85 -0.20 31.02
N LYS A 224 27.57 -0.62 31.00
CA LYS A 224 27.10 -1.76 31.81
C LYS A 224 26.67 -3.00 31.04
N ASN A 225 26.96 -3.09 29.73
CA ASN A 225 26.69 -4.31 28.97
C ASN A 225 27.96 -5.19 28.86
N PRO A 226 28.07 -6.31 29.60
CA PRO A 226 29.27 -7.15 29.61
C PRO A 226 29.59 -7.82 28.27
N LEU A 227 28.65 -7.82 27.31
CA LEU A 227 28.87 -8.33 25.95
C LEU A 227 29.70 -7.40 25.05
N TYR A 228 29.91 -6.13 25.43
CA TYR A 228 30.74 -5.18 24.66
C TYR A 228 32.22 -5.16 25.10
N ARG A 229 32.53 -5.71 26.30
CA ARG A 229 33.88 -5.64 26.88
C ARG A 229 34.89 -6.61 26.26
N ARG A 230 34.43 -7.64 25.53
CA ARG A 230 35.30 -8.62 24.86
C ARG A 230 35.76 -8.23 23.45
N ARG A 231 35.37 -7.06 22.94
CA ARG A 231 35.70 -6.65 21.55
C ARG A 231 36.59 -5.42 21.43
N ILE A 232 37.01 -4.81 22.54
CA ILE A 232 37.78 -3.54 22.56
C ILE A 232 39.19 -3.70 23.18
N LEU A 233 39.50 -4.85 23.78
CA LEU A 233 40.87 -5.21 24.15
C LEU A 233 41.21 -6.49 23.40
N GLY A 234 41.80 -6.32 22.20
CA GLY A 234 42.23 -7.43 21.35
C GLY A 234 43.52 -8.09 21.82
N ALA A 235 43.86 -9.20 21.16
CA ALA A 235 44.96 -10.14 21.40
C ALA A 235 44.63 -11.26 22.42
#